data_AF-A0A1M5ISA1-F1
#
_entry.id   AF-A0A1M5ISA1-F1
#
_cell.length_a   1.000
_cell.length_b   1.000
_cell.length_c   1.000
_cell.angle_alpha   90.00
_cell.angle_beta   90.00
_cell.angle_gamma   90.00
#
_symmetry.space_group_name_H-M   'P 1'
#
loop_
_entity.id
_entity.type
_entity.pdbx_description
1 polymer ?
#
loop_
_entity_poly.entity_id
_entity_poly.type
_entity_poly.pdbx_seq_one_letter_code
_entity_poly.pdbx_strand_id
1 'polypeptide(L)'
;MRTIYDIEYLQEVTTEIQDWDYGLVQGMGVFSTSERYAHIELKVYTRDHYTDQIIWNVKEEYIPADLSDFRDEIEEVLTFFGNYLYALKGRREKKLVYEVIDGSFCPDTCMRSFVRATARALVNCFNKERFKPSPADLNRIRNSQANGLELLKSFLTHASQEEVVASLKNVSLTVDFKALFTENELFLINENLYNSIEILKKKEISQEAYFKKHKLITKYGDISQIGMAHLVLILNRKDLLPQVGVFQDEEIAYKFLSC
;
A
#
# COMPACT_ATOMS: atom_id res chain seq x y z
N MET A 1 -12.46 12.37 -8.09
CA MET A 1 -13.12 11.81 -6.89
C MET A 1 -12.98 10.31 -6.97
N ARG A 2 -12.15 9.69 -6.11
CA ARG A 2 -11.94 8.24 -6.12
C ARG A 2 -13.18 7.55 -5.54
N THR A 3 -13.45 6.32 -5.98
CA THR A 3 -14.59 5.53 -5.48
C THR A 3 -14.22 4.90 -4.14
N ILE A 4 -14.93 5.28 -3.08
CA ILE A 4 -14.82 4.63 -1.77
C ILE A 4 -15.76 3.43 -1.77
N TYR A 5 -15.20 2.22 -1.72
CA TYR A 5 -15.94 0.97 -1.72
C TYR A 5 -16.49 0.65 -0.33
N ASP A 6 -17.58 -0.13 -0.29
CA ASP A 6 -18.21 -0.63 0.94
C ASP A 6 -18.73 0.50 1.86
N ILE A 7 -18.83 1.74 1.33
CA ILE A 7 -19.25 2.93 2.08
C ILE A 7 -20.78 3.03 2.20
N GLU A 8 -21.50 2.40 1.26
CA GLU A 8 -22.93 2.21 1.32
C GLU A 8 -23.37 1.53 2.63
N TYR A 9 -22.49 0.73 3.25
CA TYR A 9 -22.78 0.07 4.52
C TYR A 9 -22.77 1.01 5.72
N LEU A 10 -22.21 2.23 5.60
CA LEU A 10 -22.42 3.26 6.62
C LEU A 10 -23.89 3.67 6.71
N GLN A 11 -24.64 3.56 5.61
CA GLN A 11 -26.08 3.84 5.64
C GLN A 11 -26.83 2.87 6.56
N GLU A 12 -26.39 1.61 6.61
CA GLU A 12 -26.98 0.57 7.46
C GLU A 12 -26.79 0.84 8.97
N VAL A 13 -25.79 1.66 9.34
CA VAL A 13 -25.48 2.03 10.73
C VAL A 13 -25.69 3.53 11.00
N THR A 14 -26.43 4.22 10.13
CA THR A 14 -26.64 5.68 10.23
C THR A 14 -27.25 6.07 11.56
N THR A 15 -28.24 5.31 12.03
CA THR A 15 -28.96 5.59 13.28
C THR A 15 -28.00 5.51 14.47
N GLU A 16 -27.20 4.45 14.55
CA GLU A 16 -26.20 4.26 15.59
C GLU A 16 -25.13 5.35 15.55
N ILE A 17 -24.71 5.78 14.36
CA ILE A 17 -23.78 6.90 14.18
C ILE A 17 -24.40 8.22 14.65
N GLN A 18 -25.67 8.46 14.34
CA GLN A 18 -26.40 9.67 14.71
C GLN A 18 -26.61 9.74 16.23
N ASP A 19 -26.92 8.61 16.85
CA ASP A 19 -27.17 8.50 18.30
C ASP A 19 -25.88 8.40 19.12
N TRP A 20 -24.74 8.15 18.49
CA TRP A 20 -23.44 8.05 19.15
C TRP A 20 -23.13 9.31 19.97
N ASP A 21 -22.75 9.15 21.23
CA ASP A 21 -22.48 10.25 22.17
C ASP A 21 -21.05 10.81 22.08
N TYR A 22 -20.29 10.41 21.05
CA TYR A 22 -18.87 10.71 20.87
C TYR A 22 -17.93 10.01 21.87
N GLY A 23 -18.43 9.03 22.64
CA GLY A 23 -17.61 8.11 23.43
C GLY A 23 -16.72 7.22 22.57
N LEU A 24 -15.74 6.54 23.16
CA LEU A 24 -14.85 5.68 22.40
C LEU A 24 -15.62 4.51 21.78
N VAL A 25 -15.49 4.37 20.46
CA VAL A 25 -15.87 3.17 19.72
C VAL A 25 -14.63 2.55 19.11
N GLN A 26 -14.61 1.23 19.02
CA GLN A 26 -13.53 0.46 18.39
C GLN A 26 -14.17 -0.44 17.34
N GLY A 27 -13.48 -0.76 16.25
CA GLY A 27 -13.98 -1.67 15.22
C GLY A 27 -12.85 -2.37 14.50
N MET A 28 -13.16 -3.57 14.00
CA MET A 28 -12.25 -4.36 13.18
C MET A 28 -12.91 -4.63 11.83
N GLY A 29 -12.14 -4.45 10.77
CA GLY A 29 -12.59 -4.69 9.41
C GLY A 29 -11.62 -5.59 8.67
N VAL A 30 -12.16 -6.60 8.02
CA VAL A 30 -11.39 -7.54 7.19
C VAL A 30 -11.93 -7.54 5.78
N PHE A 31 -11.04 -7.37 4.81
CA PHE A 31 -11.27 -7.70 3.41
C PHE A 31 -10.45 -8.93 3.05
N SER A 32 -11.09 -9.94 2.46
CA SER A 32 -10.48 -11.25 2.24
C SER A 32 -11.06 -11.87 0.98
N THR A 33 -10.18 -12.27 0.05
CA THR A 33 -10.49 -13.13 -1.11
C THR A 33 -9.52 -14.30 -1.14
N SER A 34 -9.56 -15.16 -2.17
CA SER A 34 -8.56 -16.24 -2.31
C SER A 34 -7.12 -15.71 -2.28
N GLU A 35 -6.87 -14.56 -2.92
CA GLU A 35 -5.53 -13.99 -3.13
C GLU A 35 -5.25 -12.76 -2.27
N ARG A 36 -6.26 -11.90 -2.04
CA ARG A 36 -6.07 -10.58 -1.43
C ARG A 36 -6.57 -10.58 0.00
N TYR A 37 -5.87 -9.83 0.86
CA TYR A 37 -6.21 -9.76 2.26
C TYR A 37 -5.74 -8.45 2.88
N ALA A 38 -6.64 -7.70 3.50
CA ALA A 38 -6.30 -6.56 4.33
C ALA A 38 -7.14 -6.56 5.60
N HIS A 39 -6.54 -6.11 6.67
CA HIS A 39 -7.15 -6.00 7.98
C HIS A 39 -6.77 -4.67 8.62
N ILE A 40 -7.74 -4.02 9.26
CA ILE A 40 -7.58 -2.80 10.02
C ILE A 40 -8.38 -2.93 11.32
N GLU A 41 -7.75 -2.60 12.45
CA GLU A 41 -8.43 -2.25 13.68
C GLU A 41 -8.28 -0.76 13.97
N LEU A 42 -9.39 -0.13 14.33
CA LEU A 42 -9.44 1.30 14.59
C LEU A 42 -10.23 1.63 15.85
N LYS A 43 -9.85 2.71 16.51
CA LYS A 43 -10.66 3.40 17.50
C LYS A 43 -11.08 4.76 16.95
N VAL A 44 -12.33 5.14 17.20
CA VAL A 44 -12.84 6.48 16.94
C VAL A 44 -13.33 7.07 18.25
N TYR A 45 -12.86 8.27 18.56
CA TYR A 45 -13.29 9.01 19.74
C TYR A 45 -13.13 10.49 19.49
N THR A 46 -13.62 11.30 20.42
CA THR A 46 -13.36 12.74 20.41
C THR A 46 -12.36 13.11 21.49
N ARG A 47 -11.59 14.16 21.23
CA ARG A 47 -10.69 14.78 22.20
C ARG A 47 -10.78 16.30 22.03
N ASP A 48 -10.51 17.04 23.09
CA ASP A 48 -10.41 18.50 23.02
C ASP A 48 -9.13 18.89 22.25
N HIS A 49 -9.23 18.85 20.93
CA HIS A 49 -8.20 19.25 19.97
C HIS A 49 -8.77 20.23 18.94
N TYR A 50 -7.88 20.95 18.26
CA TYR A 50 -8.25 21.96 17.27
C TYR A 50 -8.60 21.37 15.91
N THR A 51 -8.11 20.17 15.59
CA THR A 51 -8.29 19.50 14.30
C THR A 51 -8.61 18.02 14.47
N ASP A 52 -9.22 17.43 13.44
CA ASP A 52 -9.30 15.97 13.32
C ASP A 52 -7.88 15.40 13.24
N GLN A 53 -7.66 14.22 13.81
CA GLN A 53 -6.35 13.60 13.89
C GLN A 53 -6.41 12.12 13.54
N ILE A 54 -5.40 11.65 12.82
CA ILE A 54 -5.16 10.22 12.58
C ILE A 54 -3.88 9.85 13.33
N ILE A 55 -3.97 8.86 14.21
CA ILE A 55 -2.87 8.35 15.02
C ILE A 55 -2.55 6.94 14.54
N TRP A 56 -1.32 6.75 14.07
CA TRP A 56 -0.79 5.46 13.65
C TRP A 56 -0.14 4.76 14.84
N ASN A 57 -0.92 3.95 15.56
CA ASN A 57 -0.45 3.13 16.68
C ASN A 57 -0.36 1.66 16.27
N VAL A 58 0.21 1.42 15.08
CA VAL A 58 0.40 0.11 14.47
C VAL A 58 1.90 -0.12 14.28
N LYS A 59 2.34 -1.37 14.35
CA LYS A 59 3.73 -1.69 14.05
C LYS A 59 4.03 -1.44 12.57
N GLU A 60 5.18 -0.83 12.30
CA GLU A 60 5.67 -0.58 10.93
C GLU A 60 5.72 -1.84 10.07
N GLU A 61 6.00 -3.00 10.67
CA GLU A 61 6.04 -4.29 9.95
C GLU A 61 4.67 -4.78 9.46
N TYR A 62 3.58 -4.18 9.95
CA TYR A 62 2.21 -4.54 9.59
C TYR A 62 1.55 -3.53 8.66
N ILE A 63 1.88 -2.24 8.79
CA ILE A 63 1.53 -1.18 7.84
C ILE A 63 2.72 -0.21 7.75
N PRO A 64 3.63 -0.43 6.79
CA PRO A 64 4.83 0.40 6.63
C PRO A 64 4.47 1.83 6.27
N ALA A 65 5.17 2.79 6.88
CA ALA A 65 5.10 4.21 6.54
C ALA A 65 5.54 4.46 5.10
N ASP A 66 6.53 3.69 4.63
CA ASP A 66 7.10 3.81 3.28
C ASP A 66 6.15 3.30 2.18
N LEU A 67 5.08 2.58 2.55
CA LEU A 67 3.97 2.27 1.66
C LEU A 67 2.91 3.36 1.79
N SER A 68 3.30 4.61 1.50
CA SER A 68 2.46 5.81 1.66
C SER A 68 1.07 5.64 1.04
N ASP A 69 1.01 5.01 -0.13
CA ASP A 69 -0.24 4.74 -0.85
C ASP A 69 -1.27 3.96 -0.03
N PHE A 70 -0.87 3.10 0.91
CA PHE A 70 -1.82 2.37 1.76
C PHE A 70 -2.34 3.22 2.91
N ARG A 71 -1.48 4.04 3.52
CA ARG A 71 -1.90 4.98 4.56
C ARG A 71 -2.83 6.03 3.97
N ASP A 72 -2.48 6.61 2.82
CA ASP A 72 -3.29 7.60 2.12
C ASP A 72 -4.73 7.11 1.85
N GLU A 73 -4.87 5.84 1.44
CA GLU A 73 -6.19 5.25 1.17
C GLU A 73 -7.01 5.03 2.45
N ILE A 74 -6.37 4.69 3.56
CA ILE A 74 -7.02 4.62 4.87
C ILE A 74 -7.47 6.03 5.29
N GLU A 75 -6.58 7.02 5.17
CA GLU A 75 -6.86 8.41 5.55
C GLU A 75 -7.98 9.02 4.72
N GLU A 76 -8.09 8.69 3.42
CA GLU A 76 -9.19 9.12 2.55
C GLU A 76 -10.54 8.59 3.06
N VAL A 77 -10.62 7.31 3.46
CA VAL A 77 -11.85 6.72 4.02
C VAL A 77 -12.22 7.36 5.36
N LEU A 78 -11.23 7.57 6.24
CA LEU A 78 -11.47 8.20 7.55
C LEU A 78 -11.93 9.66 7.40
N THR A 79 -11.32 10.40 6.47
CA THR A 79 -11.71 11.78 6.14
C THR A 79 -13.13 11.83 5.58
N PHE A 80 -13.48 10.90 4.70
CA PHE A 80 -14.85 10.78 4.21
C PHE A 80 -15.82 10.54 5.37
N PHE A 81 -15.51 9.60 6.28
CA PHE A 81 -16.36 9.29 7.41
C PHE A 81 -16.56 10.50 8.34
N GLY A 82 -15.50 11.28 8.60
CA GLY A 82 -15.62 12.53 9.35
C GLY A 82 -16.59 13.50 8.70
N ASN A 83 -16.46 13.73 7.39
CA ASN A 83 -17.39 14.57 6.63
C ASN A 83 -18.84 14.03 6.67
N TYR A 84 -19.01 12.72 6.53
CA TYR A 84 -20.30 12.05 6.63
C TYR A 84 -20.95 12.24 8.01
N LEU A 85 -20.20 12.01 9.10
CA LEU A 85 -20.67 12.25 10.47
C LEU A 85 -21.09 13.71 10.68
N TYR A 86 -20.27 14.66 10.21
CA TYR A 86 -20.56 16.08 10.34
C TYR A 86 -21.81 16.50 9.56
N ALA A 87 -22.04 15.90 8.39
CA ALA A 87 -23.25 16.12 7.62
C ALA A 87 -24.49 15.57 8.35
N LEU A 88 -24.39 14.39 8.97
CA LEU A 88 -25.49 13.78 9.74
C LEU A 88 -25.85 14.57 11.00
N LYS A 89 -24.84 15.00 11.77
CA LYS A 89 -25.05 15.65 13.08
C LYS A 89 -25.19 17.16 13.01
N GLY A 90 -24.89 17.77 11.86
CA GLY A 90 -25.00 19.21 11.64
C GLY A 90 -24.03 20.08 12.46
N ARG A 91 -23.04 19.49 13.14
CA ARG A 91 -22.07 20.21 14.00
C ARG A 91 -20.64 19.68 13.81
N ARG A 92 -19.68 20.59 13.61
CA ARG A 92 -18.21 20.32 13.52
C ARG A 92 -17.44 20.66 14.81
N GLU A 93 -18.18 20.83 15.91
CA GLU A 93 -17.64 21.34 17.18
C GLU A 93 -16.71 20.33 17.87
N LYS A 94 -16.96 19.03 17.69
CA LYS A 94 -16.11 17.96 18.22
C LYS A 94 -15.16 17.47 17.14
N LYS A 95 -13.87 17.39 17.48
CA LYS A 95 -12.84 16.84 16.59
C LYS A 95 -12.69 15.36 16.82
N LEU A 96 -12.57 14.63 15.71
CA LEU A 96 -12.45 13.19 15.70
C LEU A 96 -10.99 12.80 15.75
N VAL A 97 -10.69 11.83 16.61
CA VAL A 97 -9.43 11.13 16.63
C VAL A 97 -9.69 9.72 16.12
N TYR A 98 -8.97 9.36 15.07
CA TYR A 98 -8.91 8.01 14.52
C TYR A 98 -7.58 7.40 14.93
N GLU A 99 -7.61 6.37 15.77
CA GLU A 99 -6.39 5.64 16.15
C GLU A 99 -6.40 4.29 15.46
N VAL A 100 -5.49 4.09 14.49
CA VAL A 100 -5.25 2.80 13.85
C VAL A 100 -4.36 2.00 14.80
N ILE A 101 -4.93 1.00 15.46
CA ILE A 101 -4.28 0.25 16.56
C ILE A 101 -3.71 -1.09 16.10
N ASP A 102 -4.17 -1.59 14.97
CA ASP A 102 -3.65 -2.81 14.37
C ASP A 102 -3.95 -2.84 12.87
N GLY A 103 -3.22 -3.68 12.15
CA GLY A 103 -3.46 -3.96 10.76
C GLY A 103 -2.62 -5.12 10.27
N SER A 104 -2.91 -5.61 9.07
CA SER A 104 -2.12 -6.66 8.43
C SER A 104 -2.54 -6.84 6.98
N PHE A 105 -1.62 -7.37 6.15
CA PHE A 105 -1.85 -7.59 4.73
C PHE A 105 -1.15 -8.86 4.21
N CYS A 106 -1.48 -9.28 3.00
CA CYS A 106 -0.75 -10.29 2.23
C CYS A 106 -0.04 -9.69 1.01
N PRO A 107 0.89 -10.38 0.35
CA PRO A 107 1.68 -9.80 -0.73
C PRO A 107 0.87 -9.33 -1.95
N ASP A 108 -0.30 -9.92 -2.19
CA ASP A 108 -1.17 -9.54 -3.32
C ASP A 108 -2.19 -8.45 -2.95
N THR A 109 -2.04 -7.84 -1.77
CA THR A 109 -2.91 -6.76 -1.28
C THR A 109 -2.69 -5.50 -2.08
N CYS A 110 -3.78 -4.86 -2.49
CA CYS A 110 -3.74 -3.56 -3.15
C CYS A 110 -4.44 -2.50 -2.31
N MET A 111 -4.24 -1.23 -2.67
CA MET A 111 -4.90 -0.06 -2.07
C MET A 111 -6.39 -0.28 -1.78
N ARG A 112 -7.13 -0.83 -2.74
CA ARG A 112 -8.58 -1.09 -2.61
C ARG A 112 -8.93 -2.08 -1.49
N SER A 113 -8.01 -2.97 -1.13
CA SER A 113 -8.21 -3.89 0.00
C SER A 113 -8.23 -3.13 1.32
N PHE A 114 -7.34 -2.14 1.50
CA PHE A 114 -7.32 -1.28 2.67
C PHE A 114 -8.52 -0.32 2.73
N VAL A 115 -8.97 0.22 1.59
CA VAL A 115 -10.22 1.00 1.53
C VAL A 115 -11.39 0.20 2.10
N ARG A 116 -11.57 -1.04 1.62
CA ARG A 116 -12.65 -1.92 2.07
C ARG A 116 -12.50 -2.33 3.53
N ALA A 117 -11.29 -2.70 3.96
CA ALA A 117 -11.05 -3.07 5.35
C ALA A 117 -11.35 -1.90 6.29
N THR A 118 -10.94 -0.68 5.93
CA THR A 118 -11.21 0.54 6.73
C THR A 118 -12.69 0.87 6.79
N ALA A 119 -13.41 0.83 5.66
CA ALA A 119 -14.85 1.06 5.63
C ALA A 119 -15.61 0.04 6.51
N ARG A 120 -15.24 -1.25 6.43
CA ARG A 120 -15.82 -2.30 7.28
C ARG A 120 -15.50 -2.10 8.76
N ALA A 121 -14.28 -1.66 9.09
CA ALA A 121 -13.89 -1.36 10.46
C ALA A 121 -14.70 -0.21 11.05
N LEU A 122 -14.99 0.83 10.26
CA LEU A 122 -15.87 1.93 10.66
C LEU A 122 -17.30 1.44 10.91
N VAL A 123 -17.87 0.63 10.02
CA VAL A 123 -19.20 0.03 10.24
C VAL A 123 -19.19 -0.83 11.51
N ASN A 124 -18.13 -1.61 11.73
CA ASN A 124 -17.97 -2.47 12.91
C ASN A 124 -17.82 -1.68 14.24
N CYS A 125 -17.47 -0.39 14.18
CA CYS A 125 -17.49 0.47 15.37
C CYS A 125 -18.89 0.65 15.92
N PHE A 126 -19.90 0.67 15.05
CA PHE A 126 -21.29 0.97 15.40
C PHE A 126 -22.19 -0.28 15.37
N ASN A 127 -21.82 -1.30 14.59
CA ASN A 127 -22.52 -2.58 14.56
C ASN A 127 -21.54 -3.76 14.56
N LYS A 128 -21.44 -4.44 15.71
CA LYS A 128 -20.46 -5.51 15.94
C LYS A 128 -20.72 -6.80 15.17
N GLU A 129 -21.97 -7.07 14.85
CA GLU A 129 -22.34 -8.27 14.10
C GLU A 129 -22.13 -8.07 12.59
N ARG A 130 -22.15 -6.82 12.13
CA ARG A 130 -21.82 -6.47 10.76
C ARG A 130 -20.31 -6.61 10.52
N PHE A 131 -19.96 -7.39 9.50
CA PHE A 131 -18.57 -7.74 9.14
C PHE A 131 -17.75 -8.41 10.24
N LYS A 132 -18.41 -9.10 11.16
CA LYS A 132 -17.74 -9.94 12.16
C LYS A 132 -16.79 -10.94 11.47
N PRO A 133 -15.48 -10.91 11.78
CA PRO A 133 -14.53 -11.79 11.10
C PRO A 133 -14.83 -13.26 11.32
N SER A 134 -14.71 -14.05 10.26
CA SER A 134 -14.86 -15.50 10.35
C SER A 134 -13.64 -16.13 11.05
N PRO A 135 -13.75 -17.39 11.53
CA PRO A 135 -12.57 -18.12 12.03
C PRO A 135 -11.41 -18.18 11.02
N ALA A 136 -11.71 -18.21 9.72
CA ALA A 136 -10.70 -18.19 8.67
C ALA A 136 -9.99 -16.84 8.57
N ASP A 137 -10.72 -15.74 8.73
CA ASP A 137 -10.15 -14.38 8.76
C ASP A 137 -9.25 -14.19 9.98
N LEU A 138 -9.68 -14.64 11.16
CA LEU A 138 -8.87 -14.60 12.38
C LEU A 138 -7.58 -15.40 12.23
N ASN A 139 -7.64 -16.56 11.56
CA ASN A 139 -6.44 -17.34 11.28
C ASN A 139 -5.51 -16.62 10.30
N ARG A 140 -6.05 -15.94 9.27
CA ARG A 140 -5.27 -15.13 8.34
C ARG A 140 -4.59 -13.93 9.02
N ILE A 141 -5.28 -13.26 9.95
CA ILE A 141 -4.70 -12.19 10.77
C ILE A 141 -3.48 -12.73 11.52
N ARG A 142 -3.65 -13.82 12.29
CA ARG A 142 -2.55 -14.43 13.05
C ARG A 142 -1.38 -14.83 12.17
N ASN A 143 -1.65 -15.47 11.03
CA ASN A 143 -0.60 -15.90 10.10
C ASN A 143 0.11 -14.72 9.44
N SER A 144 -0.63 -13.66 9.07
CA SER A 144 -0.04 -12.46 8.48
C SER A 144 0.84 -11.73 9.51
N GLN A 145 0.36 -11.57 10.74
CA GLN A 145 1.13 -10.93 11.82
C GLN A 145 2.36 -11.75 12.24
N ALA A 146 2.23 -13.08 12.38
CA ALA A 146 3.34 -13.96 12.71
C ALA A 146 4.46 -13.94 11.65
N ASN A 147 4.08 -13.73 10.39
CA ASN A 147 5.01 -13.62 9.26
C ASN A 147 5.23 -12.17 8.82
N GLY A 148 4.81 -11.17 9.61
CA GLY A 148 4.75 -9.76 9.19
C GLY A 148 6.09 -9.26 8.66
N LEU A 149 7.18 -9.60 9.34
CA LEU A 149 8.54 -9.25 8.90
C LEU A 149 8.98 -9.96 7.61
N GLU A 150 8.55 -11.21 7.38
CA GLU A 150 8.88 -11.97 6.16
C GLU A 150 8.03 -11.50 4.98
N LEU A 151 6.75 -11.23 5.22
CA LEU A 151 5.82 -10.62 4.27
C LEU A 151 6.31 -9.23 3.88
N LEU A 152 6.69 -8.41 4.87
CA LEU A 152 7.33 -7.14 4.66
C LEU A 152 8.60 -7.30 3.84
N LYS A 153 9.53 -8.20 4.18
CA LYS A 153 10.72 -8.46 3.36
C LYS A 153 10.40 -8.92 1.94
N SER A 154 9.28 -9.59 1.73
CA SER A 154 8.82 -10.00 0.40
C SER A 154 8.18 -8.87 -0.40
N PHE A 155 7.56 -7.91 0.30
CA PHE A 155 6.91 -6.72 -0.26
C PHE A 155 7.95 -5.61 -0.51
N LEU A 156 8.69 -5.29 0.54
CA LEU A 156 9.92 -4.51 0.59
C LEU A 156 11.14 -5.40 0.28
N THR A 157 11.16 -6.11 -0.85
CA THR A 157 12.47 -6.51 -1.39
C THR A 157 13.21 -5.25 -1.88
N HIS A 158 13.48 -4.34 -0.94
CA HIS A 158 14.43 -3.27 -1.11
C HIS A 158 15.78 -3.95 -1.23
N ALA A 159 16.27 -4.02 -2.46
CA ALA A 159 17.66 -4.35 -2.66
C ALA A 159 18.47 -3.31 -1.90
N SER A 160 19.49 -3.74 -1.16
CA SER A 160 20.37 -2.77 -0.53
C SER A 160 20.98 -1.88 -1.62
N GLN A 161 21.39 -0.66 -1.25
CA GLN A 161 22.04 0.24 -2.20
C GLN A 161 23.25 -0.44 -2.87
N GLU A 162 24.00 -1.25 -2.13
CA GLU A 162 25.11 -2.05 -2.65
C GLU A 162 24.64 -3.10 -3.66
N GLU A 163 23.51 -3.77 -3.42
CA GLU A 163 22.94 -4.75 -4.34
C GLU A 163 22.50 -4.10 -5.65
N VAL A 164 21.84 -2.95 -5.58
CA VAL A 164 21.44 -2.21 -6.79
C VAL A 164 22.68 -1.76 -7.55
N VAL A 165 23.64 -1.13 -6.87
CA VAL A 165 24.90 -0.68 -7.48
C VAL A 165 25.66 -1.84 -8.12
N ALA A 166 25.74 -2.99 -7.45
CA ALA A 166 26.39 -4.18 -8.00
C ALA A 166 25.67 -4.70 -9.25
N SER A 167 24.33 -4.64 -9.27
CA SER A 167 23.53 -5.02 -10.44
C SER A 167 23.71 -4.06 -11.60
N LEU A 168 23.70 -2.74 -11.36
CA LEU A 168 23.85 -1.72 -12.40
C LEU A 168 25.24 -1.75 -13.08
N LYS A 169 26.27 -2.23 -12.37
CA LYS A 169 27.61 -2.48 -12.96
C LYS A 169 27.59 -3.60 -14.01
N ASN A 170 26.58 -4.46 -14.00
CA ASN A 170 26.40 -5.50 -15.00
C ASN A 170 25.69 -4.93 -16.23
N VAL A 171 26.49 -4.43 -17.18
CA VAL A 171 25.98 -3.82 -18.42
C VAL A 171 25.20 -4.83 -19.26
N SER A 172 25.63 -6.09 -19.34
CA SER A 172 24.90 -7.10 -20.13
C SER A 172 23.52 -7.37 -19.56
N LEU A 173 23.37 -7.39 -18.23
CA LEU A 173 22.06 -7.53 -17.59
C LEU A 173 21.10 -6.40 -17.98
N THR A 174 21.59 -5.16 -18.10
CA THR A 174 20.79 -4.01 -18.55
C THR A 174 20.35 -4.16 -20.00
N VAL A 175 21.25 -4.64 -20.87
CA VAL A 175 20.96 -4.87 -22.29
C VAL A 175 19.93 -5.99 -22.47
N ASP A 176 20.12 -7.11 -21.76
CA ASP A 176 19.20 -8.25 -21.78
C ASP A 176 17.82 -7.83 -21.29
N PHE A 177 17.77 -7.01 -20.23
CA PHE A 177 16.50 -6.53 -19.69
C PHE A 177 15.80 -5.54 -20.62
N LYS A 178 16.55 -4.65 -21.29
CA LYS A 178 16.00 -3.76 -22.33
C LYS A 178 15.34 -4.55 -23.46
N ALA A 179 15.90 -5.70 -23.84
CA ALA A 179 15.37 -6.53 -24.92
C ALA A 179 13.99 -7.12 -24.63
N LEU A 180 13.50 -7.06 -23.38
CA LEU A 180 12.11 -7.43 -23.04
C LEU A 180 11.08 -6.42 -23.58
N PHE A 181 11.51 -5.19 -23.86
CA PHE A 181 10.62 -4.09 -24.19
C PHE A 181 10.86 -3.62 -25.63
N THR A 182 9.76 -3.43 -26.36
CA THR A 182 9.75 -2.75 -27.66
C THR A 182 9.94 -1.23 -27.48
N GLU A 183 10.30 -0.52 -28.55
CA GLU A 183 10.45 0.94 -28.49
C GLU A 183 9.15 1.65 -28.05
N ASN A 184 7.99 1.17 -28.52
CA ASN A 184 6.69 1.72 -28.12
C ASN A 184 6.40 1.48 -26.63
N GLU A 185 6.76 0.31 -26.10
CA GLU A 185 6.60 0.01 -24.68
C GLU A 185 7.52 0.89 -23.84
N LEU A 186 8.78 1.09 -24.25
CA LEU A 186 9.70 2.00 -23.59
C LEU A 186 9.21 3.44 -23.62
N PHE A 187 8.59 3.88 -24.72
CA PHE A 187 7.93 5.18 -24.80
C PHE A 187 6.82 5.33 -23.75
N LEU A 188 5.92 4.35 -23.65
CA LEU A 188 4.84 4.35 -22.66
C LEU A 188 5.38 4.31 -21.22
N ILE A 189 6.45 3.54 -20.97
CA ILE A 189 7.10 3.49 -19.65
C ILE A 189 7.76 4.83 -19.33
N ASN A 190 8.32 5.54 -20.31
CA ASN A 190 8.92 6.85 -20.09
C ASN A 190 7.89 7.93 -19.71
N GLU A 191 6.67 7.85 -20.25
CA GLU A 191 5.56 8.72 -19.85
C GLU A 191 5.08 8.43 -18.43
N ASN A 192 5.04 7.15 -18.06
CA ASN A 192 4.69 6.72 -16.71
C ASN A 192 5.38 5.38 -16.38
N LEU A 193 6.33 5.41 -15.44
CA LEU A 193 7.16 4.26 -15.07
C LEU A 193 6.32 3.05 -14.61
N TYR A 194 5.14 3.28 -14.03
CA TYR A 194 4.23 2.21 -13.59
C TYR A 194 3.62 1.41 -14.76
N ASN A 195 3.64 1.92 -15.99
CA ASN A 195 3.21 1.16 -17.17
C ASN A 195 4.04 -0.12 -17.36
N SER A 196 5.27 -0.15 -16.85
CA SER A 196 6.16 -1.30 -16.93
C SER A 196 5.58 -2.56 -16.26
N ILE A 197 4.79 -2.40 -15.20
CA ILE A 197 4.11 -3.49 -14.48
C ILE A 197 3.07 -4.15 -15.38
N GLU A 198 2.17 -3.35 -15.97
CA GLU A 198 1.11 -3.85 -16.86
C GLU A 198 1.67 -4.45 -18.16
N ILE A 199 2.78 -3.91 -18.66
CA ILE A 199 3.47 -4.43 -19.85
C ILE A 199 4.07 -5.80 -19.56
N LEU A 200 4.78 -5.98 -18.44
CA LEU A 200 5.37 -7.28 -18.11
C LEU A 200 4.34 -8.35 -17.79
N LYS A 201 3.24 -8.01 -17.11
CA LYS A 201 2.15 -8.97 -16.82
C LYS A 201 1.53 -9.59 -18.07
N LYS A 202 1.63 -8.91 -19.22
CA LYS A 202 1.08 -9.36 -20.50
C LYS A 202 2.10 -10.11 -21.36
N LYS A 203 3.37 -10.18 -20.94
CA LYS A 203 4.44 -10.82 -21.70
C LYS A 203 4.74 -12.22 -21.17
N GLU A 204 4.93 -13.14 -22.11
CA GLU A 204 5.57 -14.42 -21.82
C GLU A 204 7.09 -14.21 -21.88
N ILE A 205 7.75 -14.34 -20.73
CA ILE A 205 9.18 -14.03 -20.59
C ILE A 205 9.96 -15.35 -20.66
N SER A 206 10.53 -15.65 -21.82
CA SER A 206 11.28 -16.90 -22.06
C SER A 206 12.45 -17.13 -21.09
N GLN A 207 13.02 -16.05 -20.53
CA GLN A 207 14.14 -16.08 -19.59
C GLN A 207 13.71 -15.65 -18.16
N GLU A 208 12.46 -15.88 -17.78
CA GLU A 208 11.93 -15.45 -16.48
C GLU A 208 12.79 -15.92 -15.29
N ALA A 209 13.26 -17.18 -15.31
CA ALA A 209 14.12 -17.72 -14.25
C ALA A 209 15.47 -16.99 -14.14
N TYR A 210 16.04 -16.52 -15.26
CA TYR A 210 17.25 -15.71 -15.28
C TYR A 210 17.01 -14.34 -14.65
N PHE A 211 15.94 -13.65 -15.05
CA PHE A 211 15.59 -12.34 -14.50
C PHE A 211 15.20 -12.39 -13.02
N LYS A 212 14.54 -13.45 -12.56
CA LYS A 212 14.27 -13.71 -11.14
C LYS A 212 15.55 -13.96 -10.35
N LYS A 213 16.48 -14.75 -10.89
CA LYS A 213 17.79 -15.02 -10.26
C LYS A 213 18.59 -13.73 -10.06
N HIS A 214 18.54 -12.82 -11.02
CA HIS A 214 19.19 -11.50 -10.95
C HIS A 214 18.35 -10.43 -10.28
N LYS A 215 17.22 -10.82 -9.66
CA LYS A 215 16.31 -9.91 -8.96
C LYS A 215 15.88 -8.72 -9.82
N LEU A 216 15.71 -8.86 -11.15
CA LEU A 216 15.12 -7.82 -11.99
C LEU A 216 13.59 -7.88 -11.92
N ILE A 217 13.06 -9.09 -11.77
CA ILE A 217 11.64 -9.38 -11.66
C ILE A 217 11.43 -10.13 -10.32
N THR A 218 10.34 -9.81 -9.62
CA THR A 218 9.96 -10.47 -8.36
C THR A 218 9.55 -11.92 -8.62
N LYS A 219 9.37 -12.69 -7.54
CA LYS A 219 8.84 -14.07 -7.65
C LYS A 219 7.46 -14.14 -8.32
N TYR A 220 6.71 -13.03 -8.30
CA TYR A 220 5.36 -12.88 -8.86
C TYR A 220 5.34 -12.43 -10.32
N GLY A 221 6.49 -12.13 -10.92
CA GLY A 221 6.54 -11.66 -12.32
C GLY A 221 6.48 -10.14 -12.48
N ASP A 222 6.38 -9.38 -11.38
CA ASP A 222 6.43 -7.91 -11.39
C ASP A 222 7.87 -7.38 -11.47
N ILE A 223 8.07 -6.16 -11.96
CA ILE A 223 9.38 -5.51 -11.82
C ILE A 223 9.71 -5.29 -10.33
N SER A 224 10.94 -5.66 -9.98
CA SER A 224 11.53 -5.36 -8.68
C SER A 224 12.15 -3.96 -8.62
N GLN A 225 12.67 -3.57 -7.45
CA GLN A 225 13.43 -2.33 -7.31
C GLN A 225 14.69 -2.26 -8.19
N ILE A 226 15.46 -3.35 -8.26
CA ILE A 226 16.64 -3.43 -9.14
C ILE A 226 16.19 -3.32 -10.61
N GLY A 227 15.10 -4.01 -10.98
CA GLY A 227 14.48 -3.88 -12.31
C GLY A 227 14.10 -2.45 -12.65
N MET A 228 13.48 -1.72 -11.72
CA MET A 228 13.18 -0.30 -11.88
C MET A 228 14.45 0.53 -12.10
N ALA A 229 15.51 0.27 -11.34
CA ALA A 229 16.79 0.97 -11.51
C ALA A 229 17.39 0.75 -12.92
N HIS A 230 17.34 -0.48 -13.43
CA HIS A 230 17.77 -0.77 -14.81
C HIS A 230 16.87 -0.08 -15.84
N LEU A 231 15.54 -0.05 -15.65
CA LEU A 231 14.63 0.69 -16.54
C LEU A 231 14.94 2.18 -16.57
N VAL A 232 15.22 2.78 -15.42
CA VAL A 232 15.61 4.18 -15.32
C VAL A 232 16.88 4.47 -16.15
N LEU A 233 17.87 3.58 -16.12
CA LEU A 233 19.05 3.69 -16.98
C LEU A 233 18.72 3.51 -18.47
N ILE A 234 17.88 2.53 -18.82
CA ILE A 234 17.46 2.26 -20.20
C ILE A 234 16.77 3.47 -20.82
N LEU A 235 15.94 4.16 -20.05
CA LEU A 235 15.19 5.35 -20.46
C LEU A 235 16.02 6.63 -20.41
N ASN A 236 17.27 6.55 -19.93
CA ASN A 236 18.12 7.70 -19.66
C ASN A 236 17.47 8.74 -18.72
N ARG A 237 16.68 8.26 -17.75
CA ARG A 237 15.93 9.06 -16.76
C ARG A 237 16.58 9.06 -15.39
N LYS A 238 17.90 9.27 -15.38
CA LYS A 238 18.76 9.21 -14.18
C LYS A 238 18.22 10.05 -13.00
N ASP A 239 17.43 11.09 -13.29
CA ASP A 239 16.66 11.90 -12.33
C ASP A 239 15.67 11.11 -11.46
N LEU A 240 15.24 9.94 -11.89
CA LEU A 240 14.26 9.09 -11.20
C LEU A 240 14.89 8.05 -10.27
N LEU A 241 16.22 7.91 -10.23
CA LEU A 241 16.90 6.93 -9.37
C LEU A 241 16.58 7.08 -7.86
N PRO A 242 16.42 8.30 -7.30
CA PRO A 242 15.97 8.45 -5.91
C PRO A 242 14.52 7.96 -5.71
N GLN A 243 13.64 8.16 -6.70
CA GLN A 243 12.22 7.82 -6.63
C GLN A 243 11.97 6.31 -6.69
N VAL A 244 12.89 5.55 -7.30
CA VAL A 244 12.85 4.08 -7.28
C VAL A 244 13.51 3.51 -6.02
N GLY A 245 13.77 4.35 -5.01
CA GLY A 245 14.26 3.96 -3.67
C GLY A 245 15.70 3.47 -3.65
N VAL A 246 16.48 3.75 -4.71
CA VAL A 246 17.85 3.24 -4.87
C VAL A 246 18.86 4.05 -4.06
N PHE A 247 18.57 5.35 -3.87
CA PHE A 247 19.44 6.27 -3.14
C PHE A 247 18.59 7.10 -2.19
N GLN A 248 18.86 7.01 -0.88
CA GLN A 248 18.29 7.92 0.13
C GLN A 248 18.96 9.31 0.08
N ASP A 249 20.13 9.41 -0.57
CA ASP A 249 20.93 10.61 -0.70
C ASP A 249 21.17 10.92 -2.18
N GLU A 250 20.64 12.06 -2.64
CA GLU A 250 20.79 12.55 -4.01
C GLU A 250 22.28 12.72 -4.40
N GLU A 251 23.16 13.06 -3.45
CA GLU A 251 24.58 13.30 -3.71
C GLU A 251 25.30 12.00 -4.14
N ILE A 252 24.88 10.86 -3.59
CA ILE A 252 25.43 9.55 -3.95
C ILE A 252 24.91 9.10 -5.32
N ALA A 253 23.63 9.40 -5.63
CA ALA A 253 23.10 9.19 -6.97
C ALA A 253 23.95 9.97 -7.99
N TYR A 254 24.17 11.27 -7.79
CA TYR A 254 24.95 12.11 -8.71
C TYR A 254 26.41 11.67 -8.91
N LYS A 255 27.10 11.18 -7.87
CA LYS A 255 28.46 10.62 -8.00
C LYS A 255 28.51 9.36 -8.86
N PHE A 256 27.43 8.57 -8.88
CA PHE A 256 27.34 7.39 -9.74
C PHE A 256 27.02 7.75 -11.21
N LEU A 257 26.33 8.88 -11.43
CA LEU A 257 25.93 9.34 -12.77
C LEU A 257 27.04 10.01 -13.58
N SER A 258 28.16 10.35 -12.92
CA SER A 258 29.30 11.12 -13.46
C SER A 258 30.52 10.27 -13.84
N CYS A 259 30.42 8.94 -13.73
CA CYS A 259 31.31 7.95 -14.34
C CYS A 259 30.70 7.41 -15.64
#